data_AF-A0A5A7Z919-F1
#
_entry.id   AF-A0A5A7Z919-F1
#
_cell.length_a   1.000
_cell.length_b   1.000
_cell.length_c   1.000
_cell.angle_alpha   90.00
_cell.angle_beta   90.00
_cell.angle_gamma   90.00
#
_symmetry.space_group_name_H-M   'P 1'
#
loop_
_entity.id
_entity.type
_entity.pdbx_description
1 polymer ?
#
loop_
_entity_poly.entity_id
_entity_poly.type
_entity_poly.pdbx_seq_one_letter_code
_entity_poly.pdbx_strand_id
1 'polypeptide(L)'
;MAFDREDMLFYVVVNHEEQYSIWPSYRDIPDGWRAVGEPRAKADCLSYVDAVWTDMRPLSLRRHMEAQERGAPHPDSRDARDGAQA
;
A
#
# COMPACT_ATOMS: atom_id res chain seq x y z
N MET A 1 13.21 -22.96 19.26
CA MET A 1 12.50 -22.01 18.38
C MET A 1 12.14 -20.79 19.21
N ALA A 2 12.64 -19.60 18.88
CA ALA A 2 12.60 -18.40 19.75
C ALA A 2 11.69 -17.27 19.23
N PHE A 3 10.69 -17.63 18.41
CA PHE A 3 9.82 -16.68 17.70
C PHE A 3 8.43 -16.48 18.33
N ASP A 4 8.13 -17.19 19.43
CA ASP A 4 6.84 -17.19 20.14
C ASP A 4 6.97 -16.79 21.61
N ARG A 5 7.93 -15.91 21.95
CA ARG A 5 7.86 -15.25 23.26
C ARG A 5 6.74 -14.22 23.19
N GLU A 6 5.60 -14.52 23.81
CA GLU A 6 4.43 -13.64 23.90
C GLU A 6 4.78 -12.25 24.48
N ASP A 7 5.87 -12.16 25.26
CA ASP A 7 6.36 -10.92 25.86
C ASP A 7 7.20 -10.03 24.93
N MET A 8 7.44 -10.44 23.68
CA MET A 8 8.18 -9.60 22.73
C MET A 8 7.29 -8.52 22.12
N LEU A 9 7.75 -7.28 22.19
CA LEU A 9 7.12 -6.15 21.50
C LEU A 9 7.68 -5.98 20.08
N PHE A 10 6.79 -5.63 19.16
CA PHE A 10 7.10 -5.40 17.75
C PHE A 10 6.58 -4.04 17.30
N TYR A 11 7.29 -3.40 16.39
CA TYR A 11 6.78 -2.28 15.62
C TYR A 11 6.02 -2.80 14.41
N VAL A 12 4.93 -2.12 14.05
CA VAL A 12 4.45 -2.18 12.66
C VAL A 12 5.34 -1.25 11.85
N VAL A 13 5.90 -1.74 10.76
CA VAL A 13 6.74 -0.95 9.84
C VAL A 13 6.13 -0.90 8.46
N VAL A 14 6.38 0.20 7.75
CA VAL A 14 5.94 0.39 6.37
C VAL A 14 7.08 0.93 5.52
N ASN A 15 7.18 0.46 4.28
CA ASN A 15 8.17 0.95 3.31
C ASN A 15 7.58 1.99 2.35
N HIS A 16 8.40 2.45 1.40
CA HIS A 16 8.00 3.44 0.39
C HIS A 16 6.96 2.94 -0.62
N GLU A 17 6.75 1.62 -0.72
CA GLU A 17 5.74 1.00 -1.59
C GLU A 17 4.41 0.74 -0.86
N GLU A 18 4.26 1.24 0.37
CA GLU A 18 3.11 0.99 1.25
C GLU A 18 2.92 -0.48 1.65
N GLN A 19 4.02 -1.25 1.69
CA GLN A 19 4.00 -2.62 2.19
C GLN A 19 4.20 -2.61 3.70
N TYR A 20 3.37 -3.35 4.41
CA TYR A 20 3.40 -3.45 5.87
C TYR A 20 4.13 -4.72 6.32
N SER A 21 4.86 -4.62 7.43
CA SER A 21 5.47 -5.76 8.10
C SER A 21 5.53 -5.52 9.61
N ILE A 22 5.95 -6.54 10.36
CA ILE A 22 6.25 -6.42 11.79
C ILE A 22 7.75 -6.57 12.03
N TRP A 23 8.32 -5.70 12.86
CA TRP A 23 9.75 -5.67 13.15
C TRP A 23 10.01 -5.75 14.66
N PRO A 24 10.97 -6.54 15.15
CA PRO A 24 11.22 -6.64 16.58
C PRO A 24 11.68 -5.29 17.17
N SER A 25 11.09 -4.87 18.29
CA SER A 25 11.38 -3.56 18.91
C SER A 25 12.81 -3.40 19.44
N TYR A 26 13.51 -4.51 19.69
CA TYR A 26 14.89 -4.52 20.18
C TYR A 26 15.94 -4.40 19.06
N ARG A 27 15.52 -4.28 17.79
CA ARG A 27 16.42 -4.09 16.65
C ARG A 27 16.17 -2.73 16.02
N ASP A 28 17.25 -2.11 15.55
CA ASP A 28 17.15 -0.92 14.71
C ASP A 28 16.34 -1.24 13.45
N ILE A 29 15.53 -0.27 13.02
CA ILE A 29 14.69 -0.40 11.84
C ILE A 29 15.58 -0.25 10.60
N PRO A 30 15.51 -1.17 9.62
CA PRO A 30 16.31 -1.06 8.39
C PRO A 30 16.00 0.21 7.60
N ASP A 31 16.98 0.70 6.85
CA ASP A 31 16.80 1.82 5.94
C ASP A 31 15.67 1.57 4.94
N GLY A 32 14.88 2.63 4.67
CA GLY A 32 13.73 2.56 3.77
C GLY A 32 12.45 2.02 4.42
N TRP A 33 12.50 1.64 5.70
CA TRP A 33 11.34 1.31 6.53
C TRP A 33 11.13 2.37 7.61
N ARG A 34 9.87 2.59 8.01
CA ARG A 34 9.52 3.47 9.13
C ARG A 34 8.52 2.80 10.07
N ALA A 35 8.66 3.03 11.38
CA ALA A 35 7.66 2.60 12.34
C ALA A 35 6.35 3.36 12.18
N VAL A 36 5.24 2.68 12.45
CA VAL A 36 3.89 3.22 12.48
C VAL A 36 3.31 2.98 13.86
N GLY A 37 3.38 4.00 14.71
CA GLY A 37 2.93 3.96 16.09
C GLY A 37 3.91 3.29 17.06
N GLU A 38 3.42 3.03 18.27
CA GLU A 38 4.17 2.44 19.38
C GLU A 38 4.35 0.92 19.22
N PRO A 39 5.37 0.33 19.87
CA PRO A 39 5.59 -1.11 19.81
C PRO A 39 4.53 -1.85 20.65
N ARG A 40 4.00 -2.95 20.11
CA ARG A 40 2.87 -3.71 20.70
C ARG A 40 3.14 -5.22 20.68
N ALA A 41 2.26 -5.99 21.31
CA ALA A 41 2.31 -7.45 21.18
C ALA A 41 2.12 -7.86 19.71
N LYS A 42 2.72 -9.00 19.33
CA LYS A 42 2.66 -9.55 17.97
C LYS A 42 1.23 -9.63 17.42
N ALA A 43 0.27 -10.07 18.25
CA ALA A 43 -1.13 -10.20 17.86
C ALA A 43 -1.75 -8.84 17.48
N ASP A 44 -1.50 -7.79 18.27
CA ASP A 44 -2.00 -6.43 18.03
C ASP A 44 -1.34 -5.79 16.80
N CYS A 45 -0.07 -6.10 16.54
CA CYS A 45 0.62 -5.67 15.33
C CYS A 45 -0.02 -6.30 14.08
N LEU A 46 -0.24 -7.63 14.11
CA LEU A 46 -0.85 -8.35 13.00
C LEU A 46 -2.29 -7.90 12.75
N SER A 47 -3.10 -7.72 13.79
CA SER A 47 -4.48 -7.23 13.67
C SER A 47 -4.54 -5.82 13.04
N TYR A 48 -3.60 -4.94 13.40
CA TYR A 48 -3.51 -3.63 12.75
C TYR A 48 -3.12 -3.74 11.28
N VAL A 49 -2.12 -4.56 10.95
CA VAL A 49 -1.70 -4.76 9.55
C VAL A 49 -2.86 -5.29 8.72
N ASP A 50 -3.62 -6.26 9.23
CA ASP A 50 -4.82 -6.80 8.57
C ASP A 50 -5.90 -5.73 8.34
N ALA A 51 -6.09 -4.83 9.33
CA ALA A 51 -7.07 -3.75 9.22
C ALA A 51 -6.66 -2.64 8.23
N VAL A 52 -5.36 -2.33 8.10
CA VAL A 52 -4.89 -1.20 7.28
C VAL A 52 -4.40 -1.61 5.88
N TRP A 53 -3.91 -2.84 5.72
CA TRP A 53 -3.36 -3.31 4.44
C TRP A 53 -4.45 -3.93 3.56
N THR A 54 -5.45 -3.13 3.23
CA THR A 54 -6.66 -3.57 2.50
C THR A 54 -6.44 -3.78 1.01
N ASP A 55 -5.42 -3.13 0.45
CA ASP A 55 -5.01 -3.31 -0.93
C ASP A 55 -3.53 -3.73 -0.94
N MET A 56 -3.25 -4.89 -1.55
CA MET A 56 -1.90 -5.47 -1.61
C MET A 56 -1.14 -5.09 -2.87
N ARG A 57 -1.73 -4.31 -3.79
CA ARG A 57 -1.04 -3.82 -4.98
C ARG A 57 0.07 -2.85 -4.57
N PRO A 58 1.31 -2.99 -5.10
CA PRO A 58 2.36 -2.01 -4.86
C PRO A 58 1.92 -0.61 -5.28
N LEU A 59 2.33 0.42 -4.53
CA LEU A 59 1.99 1.83 -4.82
C LEU A 59 2.34 2.22 -6.27
N SER A 60 3.45 1.72 -6.79
CA SER A 60 3.89 1.95 -8.17
C SER A 60 2.86 1.46 -9.21
N LEU A 61 2.28 0.27 -8.98
CA LEU A 61 1.25 -0.29 -9.84
C LEU A 61 -0.05 0.51 -9.76
N ARG A 62 -0.46 0.93 -8.56
CA ARG A 62 -1.65 1.79 -8.39
C ARG A 62 -1.53 3.09 -9.16
N ARG A 63 -0.40 3.78 -9.00
CA ARG A 63 -0.10 5.03 -9.73
C ARG A 63 -0.11 4.85 -11.23
N HIS A 64 0.41 3.72 -11.73
CA HIS A 64 0.38 3.42 -13.16
C HIS A 64 -1.06 3.25 -13.67
N MET A 65 -1.90 2.51 -12.96
CA MET A 65 -3.31 2.29 -13.34
C MET A 65 -4.13 3.58 -13.28
N GLU A 66 -3.99 4.39 -12.24
CA GLU A 66 -4.67 5.70 -12.12
C GLU A 66 -4.30 6.66 -13.27
N ALA A 67 -3.04 6.64 -13.71
CA ALA A 67 -2.58 7.43 -14.84
C ALA A 67 -3.21 6.96 -16.17
N GLN A 68 -3.38 5.65 -16.37
CA GLN A 68 -4.04 5.09 -17.55
C GLN A 68 -5.53 5.46 -17.60
N GLU A 69 -6.23 5.40 -16.46
CA GLU A 69 -7.65 5.78 -16.36
C GLU A 69 -7.88 7.27 -16.65
N ARG A 70 -6.98 8.15 -16.21
CA ARG A 70 -7.05 9.59 -16.51
C ARG A 70 -6.67 9.93 -17.95
N GLY A 71 -5.89 9.08 -18.62
CA GLY A 71 -5.43 9.26 -19.99
C GLY A 71 -6.36 8.65 -21.05
N ALA A 72 -7.37 7.88 -20.66
CA ALA A 72 -8.29 7.24 -21.59
C ALA A 72 -9.22 8.31 -22.23
N PRO A 73 -9.22 8.47 -23.57
CA PRO A 73 -10.21 9.30 -24.23
C PRO A 73 -11.61 8.70 -24.01
N HIS A 74 -12.55 9.53 -23.56
CA HIS A 74 -13.95 9.16 -23.41
C HIS A 74 -14.49 8.71 -24.79
N PRO A 75 -15.08 7.52 -24.93
CA PRO A 75 -15.46 6.95 -26.23
C PRO A 75 -16.67 7.63 -26.90
N ASP A 76 -17.16 8.75 -26.38
CA ASP A 76 -18.27 9.50 -26.99
C ASP A 76 -17.82 10.86 -27.53
N SER A 77 -16.94 10.80 -28.52
CA SER A 77 -16.79 11.86 -29.52
C SER A 77 -16.99 11.22 -30.88
N ARG A 78 -18.20 10.74 -31.14
CA ARG A 78 -18.64 10.52 -32.51
C ARG A 78 -18.71 11.90 -33.18
N ASP A 79 -17.72 12.15 -34.02
CA ASP A 79 -17.73 13.05 -35.16
C ASP A 79 -19.15 13.44 -35.62
N ALA A 80 -19.59 14.63 -35.22
CA ALA A 80 -20.67 15.37 -35.88
C ALA A 80 -20.07 16.21 -37.03
N ARG A 81 -19.20 15.59 -37.83
CA ARG A 81 -18.66 16.17 -39.06
C ARG A 81 -18.84 15.17 -40.20
N ASP A 82 -20.05 15.13 -40.74
CA ASP A 82 -20.22 15.03 -42.20
C ASP A 82 -21.69 15.28 -42.57
N GLY A 83 -21.90 16.30 -43.40
CA GLY A 83 -23.22 16.76 -43.79
C GLY A 83 -23.22 18.18 -44.38
N ALA A 84 -22.10 18.64 -44.93
CA ALA A 84 -22.05 19.82 -45.78
C ALA A 84 -21.73 19.38 -47.22
N GLN A 85 -22.78 19.09 -47.99
CA GLN A 85 -22.85 19.02 -49.46
C GLN A 85 -24.32 18.71 -49.78
N ALA A 86 -25.06 19.42 -50.63
CA ALA A 86 -24.74 20.33 -51.72
C ALA A 86 -25.87 21.36 -51.88
#